data_AF-A0A515EKB3-F1
#
_entry.id   AF-A0A515EKB3-F1
#
_cell.length_a   1.000
_cell.length_b   1.000
_cell.length_c   1.000
_cell.angle_alpha   90.00
_cell.angle_beta   90.00
_cell.angle_gamma   90.00
#
_symmetry.space_group_name_H-M   'P 1'
#
loop_
_entity.id
_entity.type
_entity.pdbx_description
1 polymer ?
#
loop_
_entity_poly.entity_id
_entity_poly.type
_entity_poly.pdbx_seq_one_letter_code
_entity_poly.pdbx_strand_id
1 'polypeptide(L)'
;MEMVSPTVLNLIIFVLAIYVGYHVVWTVTPALHTPLMAVTNAVSAIVIVGAMLAAALTETPLGKSMGVLAVALAAVNVFGGFMVTRRMLEMFKKKDKKPAAKESAK
;
A
#
# COMPACT_ATOMS: atom_id res chain seq x y z
N MET A 1 -2.23 0.74 34.89
CA MET A 1 -2.77 1.57 33.80
C MET A 1 -3.55 0.68 32.82
N GLU A 2 -4.63 0.06 33.28
CA GLU A 2 -5.64 -0.54 32.38
C GLU A 2 -7.01 -0.04 32.85
N MET A 3 -7.40 1.14 32.37
CA MET A 3 -8.75 1.67 32.61
C MET A 3 -9.70 1.38 31.45
N VAL A 4 -9.22 0.74 30.38
CA VAL A 4 -9.97 0.51 29.14
C VAL A 4 -9.63 -0.86 28.58
N SER A 5 -10.63 -1.65 28.19
CA SER A 5 -10.41 -2.99 27.63
C SER A 5 -9.72 -2.92 26.25
N PRO A 6 -8.84 -3.89 25.90
CA PRO A 6 -8.15 -3.91 24.61
C PRO A 6 -9.10 -3.86 23.41
N THR A 7 -10.27 -4.51 23.52
CA THR A 7 -11.30 -4.48 22.48
C THR A 7 -11.88 -3.08 22.28
N VAL A 8 -12.17 -2.36 23.37
CA VAL A 8 -12.66 -0.98 23.29
C VAL A 8 -11.60 -0.07 22.68
N LEU A 9 -10.33 -0.25 23.06
CA LEU A 9 -9.21 0.50 22.47
C LEU A 9 -9.09 0.24 20.96
N ASN A 10 -9.09 -1.03 20.53
CA ASN A 10 -9.03 -1.39 19.11
C ASN A 10 -10.24 -0.87 18.32
N LEU A 11 -11.43 -0.85 18.93
CA LEU A 11 -12.64 -0.30 18.31
C LEU A 11 -12.53 1.23 18.13
N ILE A 12 -12.00 1.93 19.14
CA ILE A 12 -11.72 3.37 19.04
C ILE A 12 -10.73 3.63 17.90
N ILE A 13 -9.62 2.88 17.83
CA ILE A 13 -8.65 2.98 16.74
C ILE A 13 -9.32 2.74 15.39
N PHE A 14 -10.15 1.70 15.27
CA PHE A 14 -10.85 1.36 14.03
C PHE A 14 -11.77 2.50 13.54
N VAL A 15 -12.59 3.06 14.43
CA VAL A 15 -13.50 4.16 14.09
C VAL A 15 -12.72 5.43 13.72
N LEU A 16 -11.68 5.78 14.48
CA LEU A 16 -10.84 6.94 14.17
C LEU A 16 -10.07 6.76 12.85
N ALA A 17 -9.59 5.54 12.55
CA ALA A 17 -8.92 5.23 11.29
C ALA A 17 -9.86 5.39 10.08
N ILE A 18 -11.13 4.98 10.19
CA ILE A 18 -12.14 5.22 9.14
C ILE A 18 -12.35 6.73 8.92
N TYR A 19 -12.51 7.49 10.01
CA TYR A 19 -12.72 8.94 9.92
C TYR A 19 -11.54 9.65 9.23
N VAL A 20 -10.31 9.31 9.62
CA VAL A 20 -9.10 9.83 8.96
C VAL A 20 -9.05 9.40 7.49
N GLY A 21 -9.30 8.13 7.19
CA GLY A 21 -9.28 7.61 5.81
C GLY A 21 -10.26 8.32 4.89
N TYR A 22 -11.47 8.60 5.38
CA TYR A 22 -12.48 9.37 4.65
C TYR A 22 -11.97 10.77 4.27
N HIS A 23 -11.45 11.53 5.24
CA HIS A 23 -10.97 12.89 4.97
C HIS A 23 -9.70 12.94 4.10
N VAL A 24 -8.84 11.93 4.18
CA VAL A 24 -7.64 11.80 3.33
C VAL A 24 -8.04 11.59 1.86
N VAL A 25 -9.06 10.77 1.59
CA VAL A 25 -9.47 10.45 0.21
C VAL A 25 -10.42 11.50 -0.37
N TRP A 26 -11.20 12.20 0.45
CA TRP A 26 -12.24 13.14 -0.03
C TRP A 26 -11.69 14.34 -0.82
N THR A 27 -10.43 14.73 -0.58
CA THR A 27 -9.83 15.95 -1.15
C THR A 27 -8.84 15.69 -2.29
N VAL A 28 -8.83 14.49 -2.84
CA VAL A 28 -7.91 14.13 -3.94
C VAL A 28 -8.33 14.77 -5.25
N THR A 29 -7.36 15.23 -6.05
CA THR A 29 -7.62 15.80 -7.37
C THR A 29 -8.19 14.72 -8.31
N PRO A 30 -9.21 15.00 -9.15
CA PRO A 30 -9.84 13.98 -9.99
C PRO A 30 -8.88 13.18 -10.90
N ALA A 31 -7.83 13.83 -11.39
CA ALA A 31 -6.79 13.18 -12.20
C ALA A 31 -6.00 12.09 -11.46
N LEU A 32 -6.06 12.08 -10.12
CA LEU A 32 -5.34 11.13 -9.27
C LEU A 32 -6.21 9.95 -8.80
N HIS A 33 -7.49 9.84 -9.15
CA HIS A 33 -8.31 8.71 -8.70
C HIS A 33 -7.77 7.34 -9.16
N THR A 34 -7.29 7.24 -10.40
CA THR A 34 -6.70 5.99 -10.91
C THR A 34 -5.36 5.67 -10.22
N PRO A 35 -4.40 6.61 -10.09
CA PRO A 35 -3.23 6.39 -9.24
C PRO A 35 -3.57 6.06 -7.78
N LEU A 36 -4.58 6.72 -7.20
CA LEU A 36 -5.02 6.48 -5.82
C LEU A 36 -5.53 5.05 -5.64
N MET A 37 -6.32 4.55 -6.59
CA MET A 37 -6.77 3.16 -6.59
C MET A 37 -5.59 2.19 -6.57
N ALA A 38 -4.54 2.46 -7.37
CA ALA A 38 -3.32 1.66 -7.38
C ALA A 38 -2.57 1.71 -6.04
N VAL A 39 -2.47 2.90 -5.42
CA VAL A 39 -1.88 3.07 -4.08
C VAL A 39 -2.66 2.26 -3.05
N THR A 40 -4.00 2.37 -3.03
CA THR A 40 -4.82 1.63 -2.05
C THR A 40 -4.69 0.12 -2.22
N ASN A 41 -4.52 -0.38 -3.45
CA ASN A 41 -4.20 -1.79 -3.69
C ASN A 41 -2.82 -2.16 -3.11
N ALA A 42 -1.79 -1.34 -3.32
CA ALA A 42 -0.47 -1.57 -2.75
C ALA A 42 -0.46 -1.56 -1.21
N VAL A 43 -1.22 -0.65 -0.59
CA VAL A 43 -1.35 -0.54 0.88
C VAL A 43 -2.11 -1.74 1.45
N SER A 44 -3.10 -2.28 0.73
CA SER A 44 -3.83 -3.49 1.16
C SER A 44 -2.91 -4.71 1.35
N ALA A 45 -1.71 -4.70 0.78
CA ALA A 45 -0.74 -5.76 0.94
C ALA A 45 -0.15 -5.89 2.36
N ILE A 46 -0.57 -5.04 3.31
CA ILE A 46 -0.30 -5.18 4.76
C ILE A 46 -0.72 -6.56 5.31
N VAL A 47 -1.61 -7.26 4.63
CA VAL A 47 -1.96 -8.67 4.91
C VAL A 47 -0.73 -9.58 4.99
N ILE A 48 0.40 -9.21 4.38
CA ILE A 48 1.68 -9.92 4.51
C ILE A 48 2.12 -10.13 5.96
N VAL A 49 1.81 -9.20 6.87
CA VAL A 49 2.12 -9.33 8.30
C VAL A 49 1.37 -10.52 8.90
N GLY A 50 0.07 -10.65 8.59
CA GLY A 50 -0.74 -11.79 9.00
C GLY A 50 -0.26 -13.10 8.38
N ALA A 51 0.13 -13.08 7.11
CA ALA A 51 0.66 -14.25 6.42
C ALA A 51 1.99 -14.72 7.03
N MET A 52 2.88 -13.80 7.40
CA MET A 52 4.14 -14.13 8.08
C MET A 52 3.90 -14.75 9.45
N LEU A 53 2.96 -14.21 10.24
CA LEU A 53 2.57 -14.79 11.52
C LEU A 53 1.97 -16.19 11.33
N ALA A 54 1.10 -16.38 10.33
CA ALA A 54 0.52 -17.69 10.03
C ALA A 54 1.60 -18.71 9.61
N ALA A 55 2.57 -18.31 8.77
CA ALA A 55 3.66 -19.18 8.35
C ALA A 55 4.61 -19.55 9.51
N ALA A 56 4.82 -18.64 10.45
CA ALA A 56 5.74 -18.82 11.57
C ALA A 56 5.13 -19.58 12.76
N LEU A 57 3.86 -19.32 13.07
CA LEU A 57 3.20 -19.81 14.30
C LEU A 57 2.36 -21.08 14.08
N THR A 58 2.17 -21.52 12.83
CA THR A 58 1.36 -22.71 12.54
C THR A 58 2.23 -23.97 12.54
N GLU A 59 1.88 -24.91 13.41
CA GLU A 59 2.61 -26.18 13.57
C GLU A 59 2.14 -27.28 12.60
N THR A 60 0.90 -27.20 12.10
CA THR A 60 0.39 -28.23 11.19
C THR A 60 1.07 -28.12 9.82
N PRO A 61 1.51 -29.25 9.21
CA PRO A 61 2.19 -29.20 7.92
C PRO A 61 1.37 -28.52 6.81
N LEU A 62 0.06 -28.80 6.78
CA LEU A 62 -0.86 -28.17 5.84
C LEU A 62 -0.96 -26.66 6.09
N GLY A 63 -1.20 -26.24 7.33
CA GLY A 63 -1.34 -24.83 7.68
C GLY A 63 -0.06 -24.03 7.45
N LYS A 64 1.10 -24.60 7.76
CA LYS A 64 2.41 -24.00 7.48
C LYS A 64 2.64 -23.81 5.97
N SER A 65 2.30 -24.82 5.16
CA SER A 65 2.40 -24.73 3.71
C SER A 65 1.49 -23.64 3.12
N MET A 66 0.27 -23.52 3.65
CA MET A 66 -0.65 -22.44 3.27
C MET A 66 -0.15 -21.06 3.72
N GLY A 67 0.46 -20.96 4.89
CA GLY A 67 1.08 -19.73 5.37
C GLY A 67 2.22 -19.26 4.45
N VAL A 68 3.10 -20.17 4.04
CA VAL A 68 4.17 -19.86 3.07
C VAL A 68 3.59 -19.42 1.72
N LEU A 69 2.55 -20.11 1.23
CA LEU A 69 1.86 -19.72 0.01
C LEU A 69 1.20 -18.33 0.14
N ALA A 70 0.59 -18.04 1.28
CA ALA A 70 -0.01 -16.74 1.57
C ALA A 70 1.05 -15.63 1.57
N VAL A 71 2.24 -15.87 2.14
CA VAL A 71 3.36 -14.91 2.09
C VAL A 71 3.79 -14.66 0.64
N ALA A 72 3.91 -15.72 -0.17
CA ALA A 72 4.29 -15.58 -1.58
C ALA A 72 3.26 -14.74 -2.37
N LEU A 73 1.97 -15.01 -2.20
CA LEU A 73 0.89 -14.25 -2.85
C LEU A 73 0.84 -12.79 -2.35
N ALA A 74 1.00 -12.57 -1.04
CA ALA A 74 1.04 -11.24 -0.47
C ALA A 74 2.24 -10.44 -1.01
N ALA A 75 3.41 -11.07 -1.14
CA ALA A 75 4.59 -10.44 -1.72
C ALA A 75 4.35 -9.97 -3.17
N VAL A 76 3.68 -10.77 -4.01
CA VAL A 76 3.30 -10.34 -5.37
C VAL A 76 2.43 -9.08 -5.33
N ASN A 77 1.48 -8.99 -4.39
CA ASN A 77 0.65 -7.79 -4.22
C ASN A 77 1.48 -6.58 -3.75
N VAL A 78 2.39 -6.74 -2.78
CA VAL A 78 3.31 -5.67 -2.34
C VAL A 78 4.12 -5.16 -3.54
N PHE A 79 4.89 -6.03 -4.18
CA PHE A 79 5.80 -5.62 -5.24
C PHE A 79 5.06 -5.09 -6.48
N GLY A 80 4.01 -5.79 -6.92
CA GLY A 80 3.19 -5.39 -8.06
C GLY A 80 2.48 -4.07 -7.82
N GLY A 81 1.84 -3.92 -6.66
CA GLY A 81 1.10 -2.71 -6.28
C GLY A 81 2.00 -1.47 -6.25
N PHE A 82 3.14 -1.54 -5.57
CA PHE A 82 4.05 -0.39 -5.48
C PHE A 82 4.77 -0.09 -6.81
N MET A 83 5.14 -1.12 -7.59
CA MET A 83 5.78 -0.91 -8.90
C MET A 83 4.84 -0.22 -9.90
N VAL A 84 3.59 -0.67 -9.99
CA VAL A 84 2.59 -0.07 -10.89
C VAL A 84 2.26 1.35 -10.45
N THR A 85 2.04 1.55 -9.15
CA THR A 85 1.78 2.88 -8.57
C THR A 85 2.88 3.87 -8.92
N ARG A 86 4.14 3.46 -8.77
CA ARG A 86 5.29 4.31 -9.11
C ARG A 86 5.27 4.72 -10.58
N ARG A 87 5.05 3.77 -11.50
CA ARG A 87 4.97 4.05 -12.95
C ARG A 87 3.83 5.02 -13.26
N MET A 88 2.67 4.87 -12.60
CA MET A 88 1.54 5.79 -12.77
C MET A 88 1.88 7.21 -12.31
N LEU A 89 2.50 7.36 -11.14
CA LEU A 89 2.88 8.67 -10.61
C LEU A 89 4.02 9.32 -11.40
N GLU A 90 4.92 8.53 -12.00
CA GLU A 90 5.99 9.04 -12.87
C GLU A 90 5.44 9.72 -14.14
N MET A 91 4.26 9.33 -14.64
CA MET A 91 3.61 9.98 -15.79
C MET A 91 3.12 11.41 -15.48
N PHE A 92 2.95 11.76 -14.20
CA PHE A 92 2.56 13.11 -13.76
C PHE A 92 3.78 14.02 -13.51
N LYS A 93 4.99 13.47 -13.50
CA LYS A 93 6.22 14.27 -13.39
C LYS A 93 6.49 14.92 -14.75
N LYS A 94 6.64 16.24 -14.79
CA LYS A 94 7.14 16.93 -15.98
C LYS A 94 8.50 16.33 -16.33
N LYS A 95 8.65 15.81 -17.55
CA LYS A 95 9.98 15.48 -18.11
C LYS A 95 10.84 16.73 -17.96
N ASP A 96 11.95 16.63 -17.24
CA ASP A 96 12.97 17.68 -17.25
C ASP A 96 13.26 18.02 -18.71
N LYS A 97 13.02 19.28 -19.09
CA LYS A 97 13.44 19.78 -20.40
C LYS A 97 14.96 19.60 -20.43
N LYS A 98 15.45 18.58 -21.12
CA LYS A 98 16.84 18.50 -21.56
C LYS A 98 17.14 19.87 -22.18
N PRO A 99 18.12 20.64 -21.67
CA PRO A 99 18.38 21.95 -22.22
C PRO A 99 18.71 21.73 -23.69
N ALA A 100 17.92 22.36 -24.56
CA ALA A 100 18.15 22.33 -25.99
C ALA A 100 19.62 22.68 -26.19
N ALA A 101 20.39 21.72 -26.72
CA ALA A 101 21.77 21.95 -27.11
C ALA A 101 21.72 23.19 -28.00
N LYS A 102 22.37 24.27 -27.54
CA LYS A 102 22.49 25.49 -28.34
C LYS A 102 23.09 25.06 -29.66
N GLU A 103 22.28 25.12 -30.70
CA GLU A 103 22.72 25.22 -32.08
C GLU A 103 23.58 26.49 -32.12
N SER A 104 24.88 26.32 -31.90
CA SER A 104 25.86 27.38 -32.08
C SER A 104 25.93 27.61 -33.58
N ALA A 105 25.15 28.60 -34.00
CA ALA A 105 25.28 29.25 -35.28
C ALA A 105 26.72 29.76 -35.48
N LYS A 106 27.16 29.60 -36.73
CA LYS A 106 28.30 30.24 -37.41
C LYS A 106 29.62 29.49 -37.43
#